data_AF-A0A9C8L9Q7-F1
#
_entry.id   AF-A0A9C8L9Q7-F1
#
_cell.length_a   1.000
_cell.length_b   1.000
_cell.length_c   1.000
_cell.angle_alpha   90.00
_cell.angle_beta   90.00
_cell.angle_gamma   90.00
#
_symmetry.space_group_name_H-M   'P 1'
#
loop_
_entity.id
_entity.type
_entity.pdbx_description
1 polymer ?
#
loop_
_entity_poly.entity_id
_entity_poly.type
_entity_poly.pdbx_seq_one_letter_code
_entity_poly.pdbx_strand_id
1 'polypeptide(L)'
;EYTAAGEAESITAGFTAYGRKGLPAERVAETACEALLAHHQTPAPVDPHLADQLLLPMALAGGEAGETSTIHTSRVTQHLLTNVWVVQQFLDRDIQVTGERGAPGMVIVKRKNA
;
A
#
# COMPACT_ATOMS: atom_id res chain seq x y z
N GLU A 1 -21.44 4.09 22.54
CA GLU A 1 -20.43 4.37 21.51
C GLU A 1 -19.06 4.08 22.12
N TYR A 2 -18.33 3.11 21.61
CA TYR A 2 -16.98 2.81 22.09
C TYR A 2 -15.99 3.21 21.00
N THR A 3 -15.40 4.39 21.14
CA THR A 3 -14.26 4.82 20.34
C THR A 3 -13.00 4.33 21.06
N ALA A 4 -12.45 3.20 20.61
CA ALA A 4 -11.09 2.82 20.97
C ALA A 4 -10.15 3.49 19.96
N ALA A 5 -9.64 4.67 20.30
CA ALA A 5 -8.48 5.24 19.62
C ALA A 5 -7.24 4.66 20.30
N GLY A 6 -6.71 3.56 19.76
CA GLY A 6 -5.36 3.13 20.09
C GLY A 6 -4.38 4.08 19.41
N GLU A 7 -3.38 4.57 20.14
CA GLU A 7 -2.20 5.21 19.53
C GLU A 7 -1.47 4.13 18.72
N ALA A 8 -1.77 4.06 17.42
CA ALA A 8 -0.99 3.24 16.50
C ALA A 8 0.37 3.93 16.31
N GLU A 9 1.47 3.19 16.49
CA GLU A 9 2.79 3.65 16.06
C GLU A 9 2.72 4.11 14.60
N SER A 10 3.27 5.28 14.31
CA SER A 10 3.27 5.84 12.95
C SER A 10 4.13 4.98 12.03
N ILE A 11 3.53 4.44 10.96
CA ILE A 11 4.28 3.84 9.87
C ILE A 11 5.07 4.95 9.15
N THR A 12 6.34 4.68 8.84
CA THR A 12 7.17 5.61 8.08
C THR A 12 6.85 5.49 6.59
N ALA A 13 6.51 6.60 5.95
CA ALA A 13 6.28 6.70 4.50
C ALA A 13 7.40 7.50 3.82
N GLY A 14 7.85 7.03 2.65
CA GLY A 14 8.94 7.64 1.89
C GLY A 14 8.48 8.22 0.56
N PHE A 15 8.91 9.46 0.24
CA PHE A 15 8.60 10.13 -1.02
C PHE A 15 9.88 10.66 -1.65
N THR A 16 10.07 10.36 -2.94
CA THR A 16 11.30 10.69 -3.65
C THR A 16 10.98 11.19 -5.05
N ALA A 17 11.90 11.98 -5.60
CA ALA A 17 11.89 12.42 -6.99
C ALA A 17 13.34 12.47 -7.49
N TYR A 18 13.54 12.16 -8.77
CA TYR A 18 14.87 12.14 -9.37
C TYR A 18 15.14 13.43 -10.13
N GLY A 19 16.30 14.03 -9.84
CA GLY A 19 16.84 15.10 -10.67
C GLY A 19 17.27 14.59 -12.05
N ARG A 20 17.30 15.50 -13.02
CA ARG A 20 17.88 15.25 -14.35
C ARG A 20 18.52 16.53 -14.88
N LYS A 21 19.45 16.40 -15.81
CA LYS A 21 20.12 17.55 -16.43
C LYS A 21 19.08 18.53 -16.99
N GLY A 22 19.17 19.80 -16.58
CA GLY A 22 18.24 20.85 -16.99
C GLY A 22 16.93 20.93 -16.18
N LEU A 23 16.73 20.08 -15.17
CA LEU A 23 15.61 20.19 -14.23
C LEU A 23 16.06 20.95 -12.96
N PRO A 24 15.43 22.08 -12.60
CA PRO A 24 15.74 22.80 -11.37
C PRO A 24 15.52 21.96 -10.12
N ALA A 25 16.34 22.17 -9.09
CA ALA A 25 16.24 21.44 -7.82
C ALA A 25 14.88 21.67 -7.12
N GLU A 26 14.32 22.86 -7.27
CA GLU A 26 13.01 23.25 -6.74
C GLU A 26 11.90 22.37 -7.32
N ARG A 27 11.95 22.09 -8.63
CA ARG A 27 10.97 21.20 -9.27
C ARG A 27 11.11 19.76 -8.79
N VAL A 28 12.33 19.30 -8.50
CA VAL A 28 12.55 17.96 -7.92
C VAL A 28 11.95 17.88 -6.51
N ALA A 29 12.23 18.89 -5.67
CA ALA A 29 11.69 18.96 -4.32
C ALA A 29 10.16 19.07 -4.33
N GLU A 30 9.59 19.90 -5.20
CA GLU A 30 8.14 20.08 -5.38
C GLU A 30 7.46 18.75 -5.71
N THR A 31 7.98 17.97 -6.67
CA THR A 31 7.42 16.65 -7.01
C THR A 31 7.43 15.67 -5.84
N ALA A 32 8.50 15.64 -5.03
CA ALA A 32 8.54 14.80 -3.84
C ALA A 32 7.52 15.26 -2.78
N CYS A 33 7.39 16.57 -2.57
CA CYS A 33 6.42 17.16 -1.66
C CYS A 33 4.97 16.94 -2.11
N GLU A 34 4.67 17.06 -3.41
CA GLU A 34 3.35 16.78 -3.97
C GLU A 34 2.93 15.33 -3.67
N ALA A 35 3.84 14.36 -3.85
CA ALA A 35 3.57 12.96 -3.54
C ALA A 35 3.32 12.74 -2.03
N LEU A 36 4.11 13.38 -1.17
CA LEU A 36 3.93 13.36 0.28
C LEU A 36 2.57 13.92 0.68
N LEU A 37 2.22 15.10 0.16
CA LEU A 37 0.95 15.77 0.48
C LEU A 37 -0.25 14.95 -0.01
N ALA A 38 -0.16 14.36 -1.20
CA ALA A 38 -1.21 13.48 -1.72
C ALA A 38 -1.45 12.26 -0.81
N HIS A 39 -0.39 11.68 -0.23
CA HIS A 39 -0.52 10.62 0.76
C HIS A 39 -1.10 11.14 2.08
N HIS A 40 -0.56 12.25 2.60
CA HIS A 40 -0.95 12.84 3.88
C HIS A 40 -2.41 13.31 3.93
N GLN A 41 -3.01 13.63 2.78
CA GLN A 41 -4.42 13.96 2.65
C GLN A 41 -5.36 12.75 2.81
N THR A 42 -4.80 11.53 2.86
CA THR A 42 -5.58 10.29 3.08
C THR A 42 -5.36 9.78 4.50
N PRO A 43 -6.35 9.11 5.12
CA PRO A 43 -6.17 8.45 6.41
C PRO A 43 -5.40 7.12 6.31
N ALA A 44 -4.91 6.76 5.11
CA ALA A 44 -4.29 5.48 4.87
C ALA A 44 -2.83 5.47 5.39
N PRO A 45 -2.44 4.51 6.23
CA PRO A 45 -1.11 4.50 6.84
C PRO A 45 0.00 4.01 5.90
N VAL A 46 -0.36 3.36 4.77
CA VAL A 46 0.62 2.79 3.84
C VAL A 46 0.68 3.64 2.57
N ASP A 47 1.89 4.05 2.18
CA ASP A 47 2.11 4.73 0.91
C ASP A 47 1.97 3.76 -0.29
N PRO A 48 1.82 4.26 -1.52
CA PRO A 48 1.52 3.39 -2.66
C PRO A 48 2.66 2.41 -2.99
N HIS A 49 3.91 2.78 -2.74
CA HIS A 49 5.06 1.91 -3.00
C HIS A 49 5.22 0.85 -1.90
N LEU A 50 5.01 1.23 -0.64
CA LEU A 50 5.04 0.28 0.46
C LEU A 50 3.92 -0.76 0.33
N ALA A 51 2.75 -0.39 -0.19
CA ALA A 51 1.66 -1.35 -0.46
C ALA A 51 2.09 -2.44 -1.44
N ASP A 52 2.80 -2.08 -2.52
CA ASP A 52 3.35 -3.03 -3.48
C ASP A 52 4.35 -3.99 -2.83
N GLN A 53 5.17 -3.47 -1.92
CA GLN A 53 6.23 -4.20 -1.22
C GLN A 53 5.69 -5.13 -0.12
N LEU A 54 4.65 -4.72 0.61
CA LEU A 54 4.06 -5.48 1.71
C LEU A 54 3.22 -6.67 1.24
N LEU A 55 2.71 -6.64 0.01
CA LEU A 55 1.81 -7.67 -0.50
C LEU A 55 2.40 -9.09 -0.38
N LEU A 56 3.64 -9.30 -0.82
CA LEU A 56 4.27 -10.63 -0.77
C LEU A 56 4.55 -11.07 0.67
N PRO A 57 5.15 -10.25 1.56
CA PRO A 57 5.23 -10.53 2.98
C PRO A 57 3.88 -10.90 3.60
N MET A 58 2.80 -10.16 3.31
CA MET A 58 1.45 -10.48 3.80
C MET A 58 0.97 -11.85 3.29
N ALA A 59 1.25 -12.18 2.03
CA ALA A 59 0.90 -13.47 1.44
C ALA A 59 1.70 -14.65 2.02
N LEU A 60 2.94 -14.40 2.45
CA LEU A 60 3.82 -15.41 3.05
C LEU A 60 3.65 -15.55 4.56
N ALA A 61 3.35 -14.46 5.26
CA ALA A 61 3.16 -14.42 6.70
C ALA A 61 1.98 -15.27 7.19
N GLY A 62 1.11 -15.70 6.27
CA GLY A 62 -0.15 -16.36 6.58
C GLY A 62 -0.03 -17.46 7.63
N GLY A 63 -0.57 -17.17 8.81
CA GLY A 63 -0.75 -18.11 9.89
C GLY A 63 -1.98 -18.98 9.69
N GLU A 64 -2.56 -19.37 10.81
CA GLU A 64 -3.51 -20.46 10.91
C GLU A 64 -4.80 -20.21 10.10
N ALA A 65 -5.59 -21.27 9.88
CA ALA A 65 -6.88 -21.14 9.22
C ALA A 65 -7.75 -20.10 9.97
N GLY A 66 -8.09 -19.00 9.30
CA GLY A 66 -8.86 -17.89 9.86
C GLY A 66 -8.10 -16.57 9.99
N GLU A 67 -6.77 -16.55 9.86
CA GLU A 67 -6.00 -15.32 9.90
C GLU A 67 -6.11 -14.50 8.60
N THR A 68 -6.21 -13.18 8.76
CA THR A 68 -6.32 -12.21 7.66
C THR A 68 -5.32 -11.09 7.84
N SER A 69 -4.55 -10.77 6.81
CA SER A 69 -3.70 -9.56 6.78
C SER A 69 -4.40 -8.46 5.99
N THR A 70 -4.48 -7.26 6.57
CA THR A 70 -5.15 -6.12 5.94
C THR A 70 -4.26 -4.89 6.01
N ILE A 71 -4.17 -4.14 4.90
CA ILE A 71 -3.57 -2.81 4.86
C ILE A 71 -4.47 -1.83 4.12
N HIS A 72 -4.38 -0.55 4.48
CA HIS A 72 -4.99 0.55 3.73
C HIS A 72 -3.88 1.36 3.06
N THR A 73 -4.02 1.59 1.75
CA THR A 73 -3.08 2.39 0.96
C THR A 73 -3.72 3.68 0.47
N SER A 74 -2.93 4.75 0.46
CA SER A 74 -3.33 6.05 -0.08
C SER A 74 -3.63 6.02 -1.59
N ARG A 75 -3.13 5.02 -2.33
CA ARG A 75 -3.41 4.89 -3.77
C ARG A 75 -3.24 3.46 -4.26
N VAL A 76 -4.27 2.91 -4.91
CA VAL A 76 -4.16 1.66 -5.67
C VAL A 76 -3.37 1.91 -6.95
N THR A 77 -2.18 1.32 -7.04
CA THR A 77 -1.30 1.45 -8.21
C THR A 77 -1.53 0.31 -9.21
N GLN A 78 -1.09 0.48 -10.47
CA GLN A 78 -1.06 -0.63 -11.43
C GLN A 78 -0.05 -1.71 -11.00
N HIS A 79 1.05 -1.33 -10.32
CA HIS A 79 2.03 -2.28 -9.78
C HIS A 79 1.38 -3.19 -8.74
N LEU A 80 0.56 -2.63 -7.84
CA LEU A 80 -0.16 -3.38 -6.82
C LEU A 80 -1.05 -4.44 -7.47
N LEU A 81 -1.90 -4.02 -8.41
CA LEU A 81 -2.83 -4.91 -9.10
C LEU A 81 -2.09 -6.02 -9.87
N THR A 82 -0.95 -5.68 -10.49
CA THR A 82 -0.12 -6.66 -11.19
C THR A 82 0.53 -7.64 -10.21
N ASN A 83 1.06 -7.15 -9.09
CA ASN A 83 1.63 -8.00 -8.05
C ASN A 83 0.58 -8.92 -7.43
N VAL A 84 -0.65 -8.45 -7.21
CA VAL A 84 -1.78 -9.29 -6.78
C VAL A 84 -2.00 -10.43 -7.76
N TRP A 85 -2.11 -10.11 -9.05
CA TRP A 85 -2.28 -11.12 -10.09
C TRP A 85 -1.13 -12.12 -10.09
N VAL A 86 0.13 -11.66 -10.02
CA VAL A 86 1.33 -12.52 -9.99
C VAL A 86 1.30 -13.44 -8.77
N VAL A 87 1.11 -12.89 -7.57
CA VAL A 87 1.11 -13.67 -6.32
C VAL A 87 0.05 -14.77 -6.36
N GLN A 88 -1.13 -14.48 -6.89
CA GLN A 88 -2.22 -15.46 -7.05
C GLN A 88 -1.89 -16.60 -8.02
N GLN A 89 -0.89 -16.44 -8.91
CA GLN A 89 -0.43 -17.53 -9.78
C GLN A 89 0.43 -18.56 -9.04
N PHE A 90 1.07 -18.17 -7.93
CA PHE A 90 2.06 -19.01 -7.23
C PHE A 90 1.62 -19.43 -5.83
N LEU A 91 0.84 -18.61 -5.13
CA LEU A 91 0.42 -18.86 -3.75
C LEU A 91 -1.09 -19.08 -3.67
N ASP A 92 -1.50 -20.03 -2.83
CA ASP A 92 -2.92 -20.30 -2.60
C ASP A 92 -3.56 -19.31 -1.62
N ARG A 93 -3.65 -18.06 -2.08
CA ARG A 93 -4.20 -16.94 -1.33
C ARG A 93 -5.40 -16.33 -2.04
N ASP A 94 -6.43 -16.00 -1.28
CA ASP A 94 -7.47 -15.07 -1.71
C ASP A 94 -6.97 -13.66 -1.41
N ILE A 95 -6.85 -12.84 -2.44
CA ILE A 95 -6.33 -11.48 -2.35
C ILE A 95 -7.36 -10.55 -2.96
N GLN A 96 -7.85 -9.63 -2.14
CA GLN A 96 -8.89 -8.69 -2.51
C GLN A 96 -8.33 -7.27 -2.43
N VAL A 97 -8.57 -6.48 -3.47
CA VAL A 97 -8.26 -5.05 -3.48
C VAL A 97 -9.57 -4.28 -3.63
N THR A 98 -9.83 -3.36 -2.71
CA THR A 98 -10.92 -2.39 -2.82
C THR A 98 -10.38 -1.02 -3.23
N GLY A 99 -11.21 -0.23 -3.90
CA GLY A 99 -10.83 1.07 -4.46
C GLY A 99 -10.43 0.99 -5.92
N GLU A 100 -10.67 2.08 -6.66
CA GLU A 100 -10.31 2.19 -8.07
C GLU A 100 -8.83 2.52 -8.25
N ARG A 101 -8.26 2.17 -9.41
CA ARG A 101 -6.88 2.54 -9.75
C ARG A 101 -6.71 4.05 -9.69
N GLY A 102 -5.76 4.53 -8.88
CA GLY A 102 -5.51 5.95 -8.65
C GLY A 102 -6.23 6.54 -7.44
N ALA A 103 -7.14 5.81 -6.80
CA ALA A 103 -7.82 6.22 -5.57
C ALA A 103 -7.27 5.46 -4.35
N PRO A 104 -7.53 5.93 -3.12
CA PRO A 104 -7.26 5.16 -1.91
C PRO A 104 -7.95 3.80 -1.93
N GLY A 105 -7.34 2.81 -1.30
CA GLY A 105 -7.84 1.45 -1.32
C GLY A 105 -7.41 0.61 -0.13
N MET A 106 -7.91 -0.60 -0.08
CA MET A 106 -7.59 -1.59 0.95
C MET A 106 -7.16 -2.89 0.28
N VAL A 107 -6.13 -3.53 0.82
CA VAL A 107 -5.66 -4.84 0.38
C VAL A 107 -5.91 -5.82 1.52
N ILE A 108 -6.61 -6.91 1.21
CA ILE A 108 -6.91 -7.99 2.13
C ILE A 108 -6.29 -9.27 1.58
N VAL A 109 -5.51 -9.97 2.39
CA VAL A 109 -4.89 -11.24 2.05
C VAL A 109 -5.35 -12.31 3.03
N LYS A 110 -5.89 -13.40 2.49
CA LYS A 110 -6.41 -14.56 3.24
C LYS A 110 -5.89 -15.86 2.62
N ARG A 111 -5.81 -16.92 3.42
CA ARG A 111 -5.68 -18.28 2.88
C ARG A 111 -6.99 -18.67 2.19
N LYS A 112 -6.94 -19.34 1.04
CA LYS A 112 -8.14 -20.00 0.53
C LYS A 112 -8.47 -21.17 1.48
N ASN A 113 -9.74 -21.31 1.88
CA ASN A 113 -10.15 -22.39 2.77
C ASN A 113 -9.69 -23.73 2.18
N ALA A 114 -8.88 -24.48 2.93
CA ALA A 114 -8.54 -25.87 2.63
C ALA A 114 -9.61 -26.79 3.20
#